data_AF-A0A349PAP8-F1
#
_entry.id   AF-A0A349PAP8-F1
#
_cell.length_a   1.000
_cell.length_b   1.000
_cell.length_c   1.000
_cell.angle_alpha   90.00
_cell.angle_beta   90.00
_cell.angle_gamma   90.00
#
_symmetry.space_group_name_H-M   'P 1'
#
loop_
_entity.id
_entity.type
_entity.pdbx_description
1 polymer ?
#
loop_
_entity_poly.entity_id
_entity_poly.type
_entity_poly.pdbx_seq_one_letter_code
_entity_poly.pdbx_strand_id
1 'polypeptide(L)'
;MFYAGRAVVSRQKKTYRFAANNFMERQGGSDTLILNYPLQAGKAWASAGPEGRLEFLVEKTGLKIKVKAGEFDGCVKIRRRAAGTPSWITEYYAPWTGKILTAVAGKGFEHRVTELLSYEEKK
;
A
#
# COMPACT_ATOMS: atom_id res chain seq x y z
N MET A 1 -3.19 -12.14 -9.76
CA MET A 1 -2.84 -12.96 -10.95
C MET A 1 -2.67 -12.01 -12.11
N PHE A 2 -1.61 -12.17 -12.90
CA PHE A 2 -1.39 -11.41 -14.12
C PHE A 2 -1.77 -12.29 -15.31
N TYR A 3 -2.53 -11.75 -16.25
CA TYR A 3 -3.02 -12.44 -17.44
C TYR A 3 -2.49 -11.74 -18.70
N ALA A 4 -2.05 -12.50 -19.70
CA ALA A 4 -1.78 -12.02 -21.05
C ALA A 4 -2.65 -12.84 -22.00
N GLY A 5 -3.73 -12.22 -22.46
CA GLY A 5 -4.81 -12.94 -23.15
C GLY A 5 -5.47 -13.96 -22.22
N ARG A 6 -5.51 -15.23 -22.65
CA ARG A 6 -6.12 -16.34 -21.90
C ARG A 6 -5.16 -17.07 -20.96
N ALA A 7 -3.88 -16.70 -20.95
CA ALA A 7 -2.86 -17.38 -20.15
C ALA A 7 -2.57 -16.63 -18.84
N VAL A 8 -2.52 -17.37 -17.72
CA VAL A 8 -1.99 -16.88 -16.45
C VAL A 8 -0.47 -16.78 -16.59
N VAL A 9 0.06 -15.56 -16.59
CA VAL A 9 1.50 -15.29 -16.79
C VAL A 9 2.25 -15.26 -15.46
N SER A 10 1.57 -14.87 -14.37
CA SER A 10 2.21 -14.85 -13.06
C SER A 10 1.20 -14.90 -11.92
N ARG A 11 1.53 -15.71 -10.90
CA ARG A 11 0.77 -15.84 -9.66
C ARG A 11 1.63 -15.31 -8.51
N GLN A 12 1.51 -14.02 -8.22
CA GLN A 12 2.13 -13.44 -7.04
C GLN A 12 1.35 -13.86 -5.80
N LYS A 13 1.99 -14.62 -4.91
CA LYS A 13 1.49 -14.91 -3.57
C LYS A 13 2.07 -13.86 -2.62
N LYS A 14 1.20 -13.06 -2.02
CA LYS A 14 1.54 -12.11 -0.97
C LYS A 14 1.03 -12.65 0.35
N THR A 15 1.85 -12.55 1.38
CA THR A 15 1.48 -12.97 2.73
C THR A 15 1.67 -11.79 3.64
N TYR A 16 0.67 -11.49 4.48
CA TYR A 16 0.73 -10.39 5.42
C TYR A 16 0.90 -10.95 6.83
N ARG A 17 1.80 -10.35 7.61
CA ARG A 17 1.98 -10.70 9.02
C ARG A 17 2.04 -9.45 9.88
N PHE A 18 1.44 -9.55 11.06
CA PHE A 18 1.63 -8.59 12.13
C PHE A 18 2.83 -9.03 12.97
N ALA A 19 3.74 -8.11 13.27
CA ALA A 19 4.86 -8.32 14.17
C ALA A 19 4.91 -7.19 15.19
N ALA A 20 4.46 -7.48 16.41
CA ALA A 20 4.15 -6.48 17.43
C ALA A 20 3.19 -5.42 16.87
N ASN A 21 3.68 -4.21 16.60
CA ASN A 21 2.89 -3.10 16.04
C ASN A 21 3.16 -2.87 14.55
N ASN A 22 3.97 -3.71 13.90
CA ASN A 22 4.39 -3.52 12.52
C ASN A 22 3.62 -4.45 11.58
N PHE A 23 3.19 -3.91 10.44
CA PHE A 23 2.59 -4.70 9.37
C PHE A 23 3.63 -4.99 8.31
N MET A 24 3.93 -6.28 8.11
CA MET A 24 4.91 -6.75 7.14
C MET A 24 4.24 -7.50 5.99
N GLU A 25 4.65 -7.14 4.77
CA GLU A 25 4.33 -7.89 3.56
C GLU A 25 5.50 -8.81 3.23
N ARG A 26 5.25 -10.12 3.16
CA ARG A 26 6.20 -11.11 2.67
C ARG A 26 5.88 -11.47 1.23
N GLN A 27 6.81 -11.14 0.34
CA GLN A 27 6.73 -11.45 -1.10
C GLN A 27 8.07 -11.99 -1.58
N GLY A 28 8.07 -13.15 -2.25
CA GLY A 28 9.28 -13.72 -2.85
C GLY A 28 10.41 -14.05 -1.87
N GLY A 29 10.09 -14.27 -0.59
CA GLY A 29 11.08 -14.53 0.47
C GLY A 29 11.59 -13.30 1.21
N SER A 30 11.28 -12.09 0.72
CA SER A 30 11.62 -10.83 1.39
C SER A 30 10.48 -10.33 2.27
N ASP A 31 10.81 -9.85 3.47
CA ASP A 31 9.89 -9.19 4.39
C ASP A 31 10.03 -7.67 4.26
N THR A 32 8.94 -7.01 3.87
CA THR A 32 8.88 -5.56 3.70
C THR A 32 7.98 -4.95 4.77
N LEU A 33 8.53 -3.99 5.52
CA LEU A 33 7.78 -3.21 6.49
C LEU A 33 6.92 -2.17 5.77
N ILE A 34 5.63 -2.48 5.61
CA ILE A 34 4.68 -1.64 4.86
C ILE A 34 3.89 -0.69 5.75
N LEU A 35 3.67 -1.02 7.03
CA LEU A 35 3.14 -0.08 8.03
C LEU A 35 4.00 -0.13 9.29
N ASN A 36 4.55 1.01 9.67
CA ASN A 36 5.33 1.19 10.89
C ASN A 36 4.53 2.03 11.87
N TYR A 37 3.83 1.39 12.82
CA TYR A 37 3.07 2.12 13.82
C TYR A 37 3.98 2.80 14.86
N PRO A 38 3.56 3.93 15.46
CA PRO A 38 2.36 4.70 15.13
C PRO A 38 2.49 5.40 13.77
N LEU A 39 1.40 5.45 13.01
CA LEU A 39 1.33 6.13 11.71
C LEU A 39 1.00 7.61 11.94
N GLN A 40 2.04 8.43 12.10
CA GLN A 40 1.92 9.88 12.26
C GLN A 40 2.37 10.58 10.97
N ALA A 41 1.71 11.67 10.59
CA ALA A 41 2.09 12.46 9.43
C ALA A 41 3.56 12.93 9.55
N GLY A 42 4.32 12.83 8.46
CA GLY A 42 5.75 13.12 8.41
C GLY A 42 6.67 11.97 8.81
N LYS A 43 6.14 10.87 9.39
CA LYS A 43 6.96 9.70 9.72
C LYS A 43 7.45 9.02 8.44
N ALA A 44 8.76 8.80 8.35
CA ALA A 44 9.39 8.09 7.25
C ALA A 44 10.19 6.89 7.75
N TRP A 45 10.28 5.85 6.94
CA TRP A 45 11.17 4.71 7.18
C TRP A 45 11.61 4.09 5.86
N ALA A 46 12.75 3.40 5.89
CA ALA A 46 13.18 2.60 4.76
C ALA A 46 12.93 1.11 5.06
N SER A 47 12.61 0.34 4.03
CA SER A 47 12.53 -1.12 4.12
C SER A 47 13.08 -1.78 2.86
N ALA A 48 13.53 -3.02 2.99
CA ALA A 48 13.93 -3.82 1.84
C ALA A 48 12.69 -4.53 1.26
N GLY A 49 12.58 -4.55 -0.06
CA GLY A 49 11.55 -5.29 -0.77
C GLY A 49 12.10 -5.98 -2.01
N PRO A 50 11.25 -6.70 -2.75
CA PRO A 50 11.64 -7.37 -3.98
C PRO A 50 12.17 -6.39 -5.05
N GLU A 51 11.80 -5.11 -4.96
CA GLU A 51 12.24 -4.03 -5.85
C GLU A 51 13.51 -3.29 -5.34
N GLY A 52 14.12 -3.78 -4.25
CA GLY A 52 15.28 -3.15 -3.60
C GLY A 52 14.91 -2.30 -2.40
N ARG A 53 15.65 -1.20 -2.18
CA ARG A 53 15.41 -0.27 -1.05
C ARG A 53 14.20 0.60 -1.35
N LEU A 54 13.19 0.49 -0.48
CA LEU A 54 11.94 1.24 -0.53
C LEU A 54 11.93 2.28 0.59
N GLU A 55 11.54 3.49 0.26
CA GLU A 55 11.35 4.60 1.17
C GLU A 55 9.85 4.84 1.36
N PHE A 56 9.40 4.79 2.60
CA PHE A 56 8.03 5.04 2.98
C PHE A 56 7.94 6.37 3.71
N LEU A 57 6.89 7.14 3.46
CA LEU A 57 6.57 8.40 4.13
C LEU A 57 5.07 8.46 4.36
N VAL A 58 4.65 8.68 5.60
CA VAL A 58 3.26 9.00 5.92
C VAL A 58 3.02 10.46 5.52
N GLU A 59 2.33 10.68 4.41
CA GLU A 59 2.04 12.03 3.94
C GLU A 59 0.96 12.69 4.79
N LYS A 60 -0.09 11.92 5.14
CA LYS A 60 -1.24 12.45 5.87
C LYS A 60 -2.01 11.36 6.57
N THR A 61 -2.64 11.71 7.68
CA THR A 61 -3.49 10.84 8.51
C THR A 61 -4.86 11.49 8.69
N GLY A 62 -5.89 10.72 9.04
CA GLY A 62 -7.23 11.26 9.29
C GLY A 62 -7.95 11.70 8.01
N LEU A 63 -7.69 11.04 6.89
CA LEU A 63 -8.34 11.35 5.61
C LEU A 63 -9.67 10.61 5.46
N LYS A 64 -10.63 11.28 4.84
CA LYS A 64 -11.85 10.63 4.34
C LYS A 64 -11.66 10.25 2.88
N ILE A 65 -11.74 8.95 2.57
CA ILE A 65 -11.52 8.42 1.22
C ILE A 65 -12.74 7.65 0.76
N LYS A 66 -13.29 8.05 -0.39
CA LYS A 66 -14.39 7.37 -1.06
C LYS A 66 -13.86 6.46 -2.17
N VAL A 67 -14.20 5.18 -2.08
CA VAL A 67 -13.93 4.13 -3.09
C VAL A 67 -15.24 3.44 -3.46
N LYS A 68 -15.24 2.58 -4.47
CA LYS A 68 -16.45 1.81 -4.84
C LYS A 68 -17.02 0.95 -3.72
N ALA A 69 -16.17 0.38 -2.87
CA ALA A 69 -16.61 -0.40 -1.71
C ALA A 69 -17.33 0.43 -0.62
N GLY A 70 -17.25 1.77 -0.67
CA GLY A 70 -17.83 2.66 0.31
C GLY A 70 -16.95 3.86 0.67
N GLU A 71 -17.31 4.55 1.73
CA GLU A 71 -16.56 5.69 2.25
C GLU A 71 -15.88 5.31 3.57
N PHE A 72 -14.58 5.54 3.66
CA PHE A 72 -13.77 5.22 4.82
C PHE A 72 -13.25 6.51 5.46
N ASP A 73 -13.41 6.63 6.77
CA ASP A 73 -12.90 7.74 7.58
C ASP A 73 -11.61 7.33 8.31
N GLY A 74 -10.82 8.30 8.78
CA GLY A 74 -9.59 8.02 9.52
C GLY A 74 -8.45 7.41 8.68
N CYS A 75 -8.49 7.51 7.35
CA CYS A 75 -7.51 6.87 6.47
C CYS A 75 -6.12 7.51 6.56
N VAL A 76 -5.10 6.71 6.27
CA VAL A 76 -3.70 7.13 6.20
C VAL A 76 -3.22 7.06 4.76
N LYS A 77 -2.57 8.13 4.29
CA LYS A 77 -1.89 8.21 3.00
C LYS A 77 -0.39 7.97 3.19
N ILE A 78 0.12 6.93 2.57
CA ILE A 78 1.53 6.54 2.65
C ILE A 78 2.14 6.55 1.26
N ARG A 79 3.21 7.32 1.11
CA ARG A 79 4.03 7.34 -0.09
C ARG A 79 5.12 6.28 0.01
N ARG A 80 5.18 5.37 -0.95
CA ARG A 80 6.22 4.37 -1.18
C ARG A 80 7.02 4.75 -2.41
N ARG A 81 8.32 4.91 -2.29
CA ARG A 81 9.23 5.21 -3.40
C ARG A 81 10.34 4.18 -3.46
N ALA A 82 10.65 3.66 -4.64
CA ALA A 82 11.87 2.89 -4.83
C ALA A 82 13.06 3.84 -5.06
N ALA A 83 14.21 3.53 -4.47
CA ALA A 83 15.40 4.33 -4.63
C ALA A 83 15.77 4.44 -6.12
N GLY A 84 16.04 5.67 -6.60
CA GLY A 84 16.44 5.93 -7.99
C GLY A 84 15.28 6.13 -8.98
N THR A 85 14.02 5.97 -8.58
CA THR A 85 12.86 6.24 -9.47
C THR A 85 12.26 7.64 -9.20
N PRO A 86 11.88 8.40 -10.26
CA PRO A 86 11.24 9.70 -10.11
C PRO A 86 9.74 9.60 -9.78
N SER A 87 9.14 8.43 -9.99
CA SER A 87 7.77 8.11 -9.59
C SER A 87 7.73 7.47 -8.21
N TRP A 88 6.57 7.58 -7.56
CA TRP A 88 6.27 6.91 -6.30
C TRP A 88 4.85 6.36 -6.34
N ILE A 89 4.61 5.39 -5.47
CA ILE A 89 3.31 4.77 -5.27
C ILE A 89 2.72 5.39 -4.01
N THR A 90 1.48 5.84 -4.08
CA THR A 90 0.71 6.29 -2.93
C THR A 90 -0.27 5.20 -2.57
N GLU A 91 -0.17 4.67 -1.36
CA GLU A 91 -1.08 3.68 -0.80
C GLU A 91 -1.95 4.33 0.29
N TYR A 92 -3.25 4.06 0.24
CA TYR A 92 -4.21 4.53 1.23
C TYR A 92 -4.70 3.35 2.05
N TYR A 93 -4.61 3.50 3.37
CA TYR A 93 -5.01 2.49 4.33
C TYR A 93 -6.14 3.03 5.21
N ALA A 94 -7.24 2.27 5.30
CA ALA A 94 -8.32 2.53 6.24
C ALA A 94 -8.09 1.72 7.53
N PRO A 95 -8.51 2.24 8.69
CA PRO A 95 -8.50 1.49 9.94
C PRO A 95 -9.41 0.26 9.81
N TRP A 96 -8.96 -0.88 10.34
CA TRP A 96 -9.67 -2.19 10.35
C TRP A 96 -9.88 -2.86 8.99
N THR A 97 -9.91 -2.11 7.88
CA THR A 97 -10.06 -2.64 6.52
C THR A 97 -8.72 -2.91 5.82
N GLY A 98 -7.68 -2.13 6.16
CA GLY A 98 -6.38 -2.23 5.48
C GLY A 98 -6.32 -1.39 4.20
N LYS A 99 -5.68 -1.90 3.14
CA LYS A 99 -5.45 -1.11 1.92
C LYS A 99 -6.73 -0.93 1.10
N ILE A 100 -7.14 0.32 0.89
CA ILE A 100 -8.38 0.67 0.18
C ILE A 100 -8.15 1.26 -1.22
N LEU A 101 -7.02 1.93 -1.44
CA LEU A 101 -6.71 2.60 -2.70
C LEU A 101 -5.21 2.59 -2.91
N THR A 102 -4.78 2.46 -4.17
CA THR A 102 -3.40 2.65 -4.58
C THR A 102 -3.38 3.55 -5.81
N ALA A 103 -2.56 4.58 -5.75
CA ALA A 103 -2.30 5.50 -6.84
C ALA A 103 -0.80 5.48 -7.16
N VAL A 104 -0.45 5.77 -8.40
CA VAL A 104 0.92 6.06 -8.81
C VAL A 104 0.99 7.55 -9.03
N ALA A 105 1.95 8.20 -8.39
CA ALA A 105 2.17 9.62 -8.48
C ALA A 105 3.61 9.92 -8.91
N GLY A 106 3.80 11.06 -9.53
CA GLY A 106 5.08 11.58 -9.94
C GLY A 106 5.07 13.10 -9.90
N LYS A 107 6.12 13.71 -10.44
CA LYS A 107 6.21 15.17 -10.49
C LYS A 107 5.08 15.75 -11.36
N GLY A 108 4.02 16.23 -10.72
CA GLY A 108 2.88 16.90 -11.36
C GLY A 108 1.71 15.99 -11.77
N PHE A 109 1.73 14.69 -11.44
CA PHE A 109 0.61 13.79 -11.74
C PHE A 109 0.35 12.79 -10.61
N GLU A 110 -0.92 12.41 -10.45
CA GLU A 110 -1.36 11.29 -9.61
C GLU A 110 -2.45 10.54 -10.37
N HIS A 111 -2.24 9.25 -10.61
CA HIS A 111 -3.19 8.38 -11.27
C HIS A 111 -3.60 7.25 -10.33
N ARG A 112 -4.90 7.11 -10.09
CA ARG A 112 -5.46 5.99 -9.32
C ARG A 112 -5.31 4.71 -10.15
N VAL A 113 -4.65 3.71 -9.58
CA VAL A 113 -4.36 2.44 -10.27
C VAL A 113 -5.29 1.35 -9.80
N THR A 114 -5.53 1.25 -8.50
CA THR A 114 -6.42 0.24 -7.93
C THR A 114 -7.27 0.84 -6.83
N GLU A 115 -8.53 0.45 -6.77
CA GLU A 115 -9.45 0.77 -5.69
C GLU A 115 -10.10 -0.51 -5.14
N LEU A 116 -10.50 -0.48 -3.87
CA LEU A 116 -11.26 -1.54 -3.26
C LEU A 116 -12.67 -1.57 -3.85
N LEU A 117 -13.01 -2.68 -4.50
CA LEU A 117 -14.33 -2.89 -5.13
C LEU A 117 -15.35 -3.46 -4.14
N SER A 118 -14.90 -4.33 -3.24
CA SER A 118 -15.73 -5.03 -2.26
C SER A 118 -14.85 -5.60 -1.15
N TYR A 119 -15.37 -5.71 0.06
CA TYR A 119 -14.74 -6.42 1.16
C TYR A 119 -15.80 -7.15 1.99
N GLU A 120 -15.43 -8.30 2.54
CA GLU A 120 -16.26 -9.03 3.50
C GLU A 120 -15.60 -8.88 4.88
N GLU A 121 -16.23 -8.10 5.75
CA GLU A 121 -15.94 -8.15 7.18
C GLU A 121 -16.55 -9.42 7.75
N LYS A 122 -15.71 -10.36 8.17
CA LYS A 122 -16.17 -11.40 9.08
C LYS A 122 -16.44 -10.75 10.43
N LYS A 123 -17.73 -10.53 10.72
CA LYS A 123 -18.23 -10.25 12.06
C LYS A 123 -17.92 -11.40 13.02
#